data_AF-A0A9D1M0W3-F1
#
_entry.id   AF-A0A9D1M0W3-F1
#
_cell.length_a   1.000
_cell.length_b   1.000
_cell.length_c   1.000
_cell.angle_alpha   90.00
_cell.angle_beta   90.00
_cell.angle_gamma   90.00
#
_symmetry.space_group_name_H-M   'P 1'
#
loop_
_entity.id
_entity.type
_entity.pdbx_description
1 polymer ?
#
loop_
_entity_poly.entity_id
_entity_poly.type
_entity_poly.pdbx_seq_one_letter_code
_entity_poly.pdbx_strand_id
1 'polypeptide(L)'
;MAKRYKEEASRRSSSHQKAKNRSQRKIDKRKVFIFFVIMIVLIAGYFIITNISSSETNNEVRISNSDKKLSSDILILNDLNNEVIRNLEMGNMQLVKAHYKLENLENGKVDLYYKVDDKEIVKVDIDIENKKIEKAEKIENATEMSLSQIENNLGKDIKGYYENNKHRLKPEEGKTILNISVSNTEIIINASQS
;
A
#
# COMPACT_ATOMS: atom_id res chain seq x y z
N MET A 1 55.22 73.96 51.88
CA MET A 1 53.99 73.50 52.58
C MET A 1 52.86 73.38 51.58
N ALA A 2 51.98 72.40 51.77
CA ALA A 2 51.10 71.82 50.75
C ALA A 2 49.87 72.67 50.38
N LYS A 3 49.48 72.45 49.11
CA LYS A 3 48.21 72.71 48.40
C LYS A 3 46.93 72.77 49.25
N ARG A 4 46.02 73.70 48.89
CA ARG A 4 44.57 73.45 48.74
C ARG A 4 43.90 74.54 47.87
N TYR A 5 43.20 74.06 46.82
CA TYR A 5 41.93 74.49 46.19
C TYR A 5 41.67 76.00 45.93
N LYS A 6 41.10 76.46 44.80
CA LYS A 6 39.95 75.92 44.04
C LYS A 6 39.74 76.80 42.78
N GLU A 7 39.15 76.19 41.74
CA GLU A 7 38.25 76.78 40.70
C GLU A 7 38.82 77.94 39.82
N GLU A 8 38.58 78.08 38.51
CA GLU A 8 37.49 77.64 37.65
C GLU A 8 37.86 77.87 36.16
N ALA A 9 37.02 77.35 35.26
CA ALA A 9 36.89 77.69 33.84
C ALA A 9 37.91 77.10 32.83
N SER A 10 37.84 75.78 32.61
CA SER A 10 38.34 75.18 31.36
C SER A 10 37.35 75.41 30.21
N ARG A 11 37.80 76.25 29.28
CA ARG A 11 37.21 76.45 27.95
C ARG A 11 37.46 75.22 27.06
N ARG A 12 36.40 74.86 26.32
CA ARG A 12 36.38 74.45 24.89
C ARG A 12 37.00 73.11 24.45
N SER A 13 36.06 72.25 24.04
CA SER A 13 35.92 71.60 22.72
C SER A 13 36.75 70.38 22.32
N SER A 14 35.97 69.40 21.84
CA SER A 14 36.30 68.22 20.99
C SER A 14 36.86 67.02 21.75
N SER A 15 36.51 65.76 21.46
CA SER A 15 35.80 65.15 20.34
C SER A 15 35.22 63.79 20.77
N HIS A 16 34.17 63.36 20.06
CA HIS A 16 33.86 61.95 19.74
C HIS A 16 33.72 60.90 20.87
N GLN A 17 32.48 60.49 21.20
CA GLN A 17 31.79 59.35 20.57
C GLN A 17 30.50 58.92 21.30
N LYS A 18 29.48 58.64 20.46
CA LYS A 18 28.42 57.61 20.57
C LYS A 18 27.44 57.67 21.74
N ALA A 19 26.26 58.22 21.46
CA ALA A 19 25.01 57.74 22.05
C ALA A 19 24.09 57.19 20.94
N LYS A 20 23.73 55.90 21.08
CA LYS A 20 22.81 55.13 20.26
C LYS A 20 21.46 55.85 20.09
N ASN A 21 21.14 56.28 18.87
CA ASN A 21 19.75 56.50 18.49
C ASN A 21 19.06 55.14 18.35
N ARG A 22 18.42 54.67 19.43
CA ARG A 22 17.32 53.70 19.34
C ARG A 22 16.18 54.38 18.59
N SER A 23 16.18 54.31 17.26
CA SER A 23 14.97 54.60 16.51
C SER A 23 13.94 53.58 16.97
N GLN A 24 12.87 54.01 17.63
CA GLN A 24 11.65 53.22 17.76
C GLN A 24 11.19 52.86 16.35
N ARG A 25 11.59 51.68 15.84
CA ARG A 25 10.98 51.09 14.64
C ARG A 25 9.53 50.82 15.02
N LYS A 26 8.64 51.74 14.66
CA LYS A 26 7.20 51.47 14.69
C LYS A 26 6.98 50.26 13.80
N ILE A 27 6.59 49.15 14.41
CA ILE A 27 6.28 47.93 13.70
C ILE A 27 5.10 48.24 12.78
N ASP A 28 5.31 48.09 11.47
CA ASP A 28 4.29 48.31 10.48
C ASP A 28 3.24 47.20 10.60
N LYS A 29 2.06 47.56 11.12
CA LYS A 29 0.95 46.63 11.35
C LYS A 29 0.53 45.89 10.07
N ARG A 30 0.73 46.49 8.89
CA ARG A 30 0.42 45.85 7.59
C ARG A 30 1.40 44.71 7.29
N LYS A 31 2.68 44.89 7.60
CA LYS A 31 3.71 43.84 7.43
C LYS A 31 3.51 42.68 8.39
N VAL A 32 3.07 42.96 9.62
CA VAL A 32 2.73 41.92 10.60
C VAL A 32 1.53 41.11 10.13
N PHE A 33 0.48 41.77 9.62
CA PHE A 33 -0.70 41.09 9.10
C PHE A 33 -0.37 40.16 7.92
N ILE A 34 0.44 40.63 6.96
CA ILE A 34 0.88 39.82 5.82
C ILE A 34 1.67 38.58 6.30
N PHE A 35 2.51 38.72 7.32
CA PHE A 35 3.25 37.60 7.89
C PHE A 35 2.33 36.53 8.50
N PHE A 36 1.27 36.95 9.21
CA PHE A 36 0.27 36.02 9.75
C PHE A 36 -0.52 35.30 8.65
N VAL A 37 -0.89 36.00 7.57
CA VAL A 37 -1.57 35.38 6.42
C VAL A 37 -0.69 34.30 5.78
N ILE A 38 0.60 34.59 5.57
CA ILE A 38 1.55 33.61 5.01
C ILE A 38 1.68 32.38 5.93
N MET A 39 1.75 32.59 7.25
CA MET A 39 1.82 31.47 8.21
C MET A 39 0.57 30.59 8.17
N ILE A 40 -0.62 31.17 8.04
CA ILE A 40 -1.88 30.41 7.91
C ILE A 40 -1.88 29.57 6.63
N VAL A 41 -1.43 30.14 5.50
CA VAL A 41 -1.32 29.40 4.22
C VAL A 41 -0.30 28.26 4.32
N LEU A 42 0.83 28.47 5.00
CA LEU A 42 1.83 27.42 5.22
C LEU A 42 1.31 26.30 6.12
N ILE A 43 0.58 26.63 7.20
CA ILE A 43 -0.03 25.64 8.10
C ILE A 43 -1.13 24.86 7.38
N ALA A 44 -1.99 25.54 6.62
CA ALA A 44 -3.03 24.88 5.83
C ALA A 44 -2.42 23.98 4.72
N GLY A 45 -1.39 24.46 4.03
CA GLY A 45 -0.66 23.67 3.04
C GLY A 45 0.02 22.45 3.66
N TYR A 46 0.66 22.61 4.83
CA TYR A 46 1.25 21.51 5.58
C TYR A 46 0.19 20.50 6.04
N PHE A 47 -0.98 20.95 6.51
CA PHE A 47 -2.07 20.09 6.95
C PHE A 47 -2.70 19.31 5.80
N ILE A 48 -2.82 19.92 4.61
CA ILE A 48 -3.29 19.22 3.41
C ILE A 48 -2.27 18.15 2.99
N ILE A 49 -0.97 18.47 3.00
CA ILE A 49 0.09 17.51 2.64
C ILE A 49 0.15 16.35 3.65
N THR A 50 0.06 16.63 4.96
CA THR A 50 0.12 15.59 5.99
C THR A 50 -1.14 14.73 6.05
N ASN A 51 -2.34 15.26 5.78
CA ASN A 51 -3.55 14.43 5.66
C ASN A 51 -3.52 13.53 4.42
N ILE A 52 -2.95 14.00 3.30
CA ILE A 52 -2.78 13.16 2.10
C ILE A 52 -1.73 12.07 2.35
N SER A 53 -0.67 12.35 3.12
CA SER A 53 0.37 11.34 3.44
C SER A 53 0.03 10.43 4.62
N SER A 54 -1.11 10.63 5.29
CA SER A 54 -1.54 9.81 6.44
C SER A 54 -2.81 9.00 6.20
N SER A 55 -3.43 9.11 5.03
CA SER A 55 -4.31 8.06 4.53
C SER A 55 -3.48 7.06 3.72
N GLU A 56 -3.24 5.87 4.26
CA GLU A 56 -3.23 4.58 3.55
C GLU A 56 -2.35 3.56 4.29
N THR A 57 -2.92 3.07 5.39
CA THR A 57 -2.86 1.65 5.71
C THR A 57 -4.26 1.05 5.50
N ASN A 58 -4.92 1.40 4.39
CA ASN A 58 -6.27 0.96 4.02
C ASN A 58 -6.24 -0.01 2.84
N ASN A 59 -5.11 -0.70 2.65
CA ASN A 59 -4.99 -1.66 1.55
C ASN A 59 -5.79 -2.94 1.84
N GLU A 60 -6.23 -3.18 3.06
CA GLU A 60 -6.99 -4.38 3.40
C GLU A 60 -8.47 -4.24 2.97
N VAL A 61 -8.96 -5.26 2.29
CA VAL A 61 -10.34 -5.38 1.84
C VAL A 61 -11.18 -6.02 2.93
N ARG A 62 -12.35 -5.44 3.21
CA ARG A 62 -13.29 -6.01 4.17
C ARG A 62 -13.82 -7.36 3.66
N ILE A 63 -13.61 -8.41 4.44
CA ILE A 63 -14.16 -9.75 4.19
C ILE A 63 -15.43 -9.88 5.04
N SER A 64 -16.59 -10.04 4.42
CA SER A 64 -17.87 -10.01 5.16
C SER A 64 -18.15 -11.29 5.95
N ASN A 65 -17.55 -12.41 5.55
CA ASN A 65 -17.67 -13.70 6.24
C ASN A 65 -16.31 -14.30 6.60
N SER A 66 -15.38 -13.51 7.15
CA SER A 66 -14.02 -13.95 7.47
C SER A 66 -13.94 -15.22 8.34
N ASP A 67 -14.97 -15.50 9.15
CA ASP A 67 -15.01 -16.66 10.04
C ASP A 67 -15.62 -17.92 9.40
N LYS A 68 -16.23 -17.79 8.21
CA LYS A 68 -16.90 -18.90 7.53
C LYS A 68 -15.93 -19.60 6.59
N LYS A 69 -15.82 -20.92 6.73
CA LYS A 69 -15.04 -21.75 5.80
C LYS A 69 -15.67 -21.73 4.40
N LEU A 70 -14.81 -21.69 3.39
CA LEU A 70 -15.16 -21.94 2.00
C LEU A 70 -15.70 -23.36 1.87
N SER A 71 -16.83 -23.46 1.17
CA SER A 71 -17.60 -24.68 0.97
C SER A 71 -17.27 -25.38 -0.34
N SER A 72 -16.77 -24.64 -1.33
CA SER A 72 -16.34 -25.16 -2.62
C SER A 72 -15.06 -25.99 -2.54
N ASP A 73 -14.85 -26.83 -3.56
CA ASP A 73 -13.54 -27.42 -3.82
C ASP A 73 -12.62 -26.31 -4.37
N ILE A 74 -11.60 -25.96 -3.60
CA ILE A 74 -10.68 -24.85 -3.91
C ILE A 74 -9.92 -25.12 -5.22
N LEU A 75 -9.77 -26.39 -5.61
CA LEU A 75 -9.12 -26.77 -6.86
C LEU A 75 -10.03 -26.64 -8.09
N ILE A 76 -11.32 -26.35 -7.89
CA ILE A 76 -12.26 -25.99 -8.96
C ILE A 76 -12.35 -24.48 -9.03
N LEU A 77 -11.55 -23.88 -9.93
CA LEU A 77 -11.35 -22.43 -10.00
C LEU A 77 -12.66 -21.65 -10.16
N ASN A 78 -13.60 -22.14 -10.96
CA ASN A 78 -14.90 -21.49 -11.15
C ASN A 78 -15.71 -21.39 -9.84
N ASP A 79 -15.77 -22.49 -9.09
CA ASP A 79 -16.53 -22.56 -7.84
C ASP A 79 -15.89 -21.67 -6.78
N LEU A 80 -14.55 -21.74 -6.67
CA LEU A 80 -13.77 -20.90 -5.80
C LEU A 80 -13.98 -19.40 -6.12
N ASN A 81 -13.87 -19.02 -7.39
CA ASN A 81 -14.07 -17.65 -7.86
C ASN A 81 -15.45 -17.11 -7.46
N ASN A 82 -16.50 -17.89 -7.71
CA ASN A 82 -17.87 -17.51 -7.35
C ASN A 82 -18.06 -17.37 -5.83
N GLU A 83 -17.40 -18.21 -5.05
CA GLU A 83 -17.46 -18.11 -3.59
C GLU A 83 -16.71 -16.90 -3.05
N VAL A 84 -15.51 -16.59 -3.56
CA VAL A 84 -14.75 -15.41 -3.14
C VAL A 84 -15.50 -14.12 -3.46
N ILE A 85 -16.09 -14.00 -4.66
CA ILE A 85 -16.89 -12.83 -5.04
C ILE A 85 -18.03 -12.58 -4.04
N ARG A 86 -18.70 -13.66 -3.59
CA ARG A 86 -19.78 -13.57 -2.59
C ARG A 86 -19.29 -13.13 -1.21
N ASN A 87 -18.04 -13.42 -0.84
CA ASN A 87 -17.49 -13.15 0.48
C ASN A 87 -16.79 -11.78 0.62
N LEU A 88 -16.36 -11.17 -0.49
CA LEU A 88 -15.66 -9.88 -0.45
C LEU A 88 -16.61 -8.67 -0.63
N GLU A 89 -17.88 -8.90 -0.99
CA GLU A 89 -18.89 -7.84 -1.20
C GLU A 89 -18.44 -6.71 -2.16
N MET A 90 -17.47 -7.01 -3.03
CA MET A 90 -16.94 -6.09 -4.01
C MET A 90 -17.65 -6.30 -5.34
N GLY A 91 -18.33 -5.24 -5.81
CA GLY A 91 -18.97 -5.23 -7.12
C GLY A 91 -17.94 -5.24 -8.26
N ASN A 92 -18.26 -5.95 -9.35
CA ASN A 92 -17.50 -5.97 -10.61
C ASN A 92 -16.06 -6.50 -10.54
N MET A 93 -15.77 -7.43 -9.64
CA MET A 93 -14.48 -8.11 -9.64
C MET A 93 -14.36 -9.10 -10.81
N GLN A 94 -13.25 -9.01 -11.55
CA GLN A 94 -12.92 -9.92 -12.64
C GLN A 94 -11.63 -10.66 -12.30
N LEU A 95 -11.66 -11.99 -12.19
CA LEU A 95 -10.45 -12.77 -11.96
C LEU A 95 -9.52 -12.66 -13.17
N VAL A 96 -8.27 -12.25 -12.94
CA VAL A 96 -7.25 -12.09 -13.99
C VAL A 96 -6.12 -13.11 -13.89
N LYS A 97 -5.84 -13.61 -12.69
CA LYS A 97 -4.83 -14.64 -12.44
C LYS A 97 -5.22 -15.48 -11.22
N ALA A 98 -4.98 -16.78 -11.30
CA ALA A 98 -4.98 -17.66 -10.13
C ALA A 98 -3.64 -18.37 -10.04
N HIS A 99 -3.07 -18.44 -8.84
CA HIS A 99 -1.81 -19.10 -8.59
C HIS A 99 -1.92 -20.03 -7.39
N TYR A 100 -1.84 -21.32 -7.64
CA TYR A 100 -1.86 -22.38 -6.65
C TYR A 100 -0.43 -22.77 -6.31
N LYS A 101 -0.08 -22.73 -5.03
CA LYS A 101 1.18 -23.22 -4.46
C LYS A 101 0.83 -24.38 -3.54
N LEU A 102 0.86 -25.58 -4.09
CA LEU A 102 0.39 -26.79 -3.43
C LEU A 102 1.57 -27.61 -2.91
N GLU A 103 1.50 -28.05 -1.66
CA GLU A 103 2.36 -29.11 -1.15
C GLU A 103 1.77 -30.48 -1.51
N ASN A 104 0.44 -30.56 -1.45
CA ASN A 104 -0.36 -31.67 -1.93
C ASN A 104 -1.78 -31.15 -2.27
N LEU A 105 -2.73 -32.04 -2.57
CA LEU A 105 -4.09 -31.63 -2.94
C LEU A 105 -4.90 -31.02 -1.79
N GLU A 106 -4.49 -31.27 -0.55
CA GLU A 106 -5.18 -30.85 0.68
C GLU A 106 -4.47 -29.67 1.36
N ASN A 107 -3.18 -29.46 1.07
CA ASN A 107 -2.34 -28.46 1.71
C ASN A 107 -1.69 -27.50 0.70
N GLY A 108 -1.68 -26.22 1.05
CA GLY A 108 -1.05 -25.17 0.26
C GLY A 108 -1.84 -23.88 0.30
N LYS A 109 -1.50 -22.97 -0.62
CA LYS A 109 -2.14 -21.66 -0.74
C LYS A 109 -2.61 -21.37 -2.16
N VAL A 110 -3.64 -20.56 -2.27
CA VAL A 110 -4.11 -19.98 -3.53
C VAL A 110 -4.07 -18.47 -3.43
N ASP A 111 -3.31 -17.86 -4.33
CA ASP A 111 -3.34 -16.42 -4.57
C ASP A 111 -4.29 -16.16 -5.76
N LEU A 112 -5.43 -15.50 -5.51
CA LEU A 112 -6.33 -15.04 -6.57
C LEU A 112 -6.15 -13.54 -6.78
N TYR A 113 -6.06 -13.12 -8.03
CA TYR A 113 -5.90 -11.72 -8.40
C TYR A 113 -7.12 -11.26 -9.17
N TYR A 114 -7.82 -10.28 -8.62
CA TYR A 114 -9.02 -9.70 -9.19
C TYR A 114 -8.77 -8.28 -9.66
N LYS A 115 -9.13 -7.99 -10.90
CA LYS A 115 -9.29 -6.64 -11.37
C LYS A 115 -10.58 -6.07 -10.82
N VAL A 116 -10.49 -4.93 -10.15
CA VAL A 116 -11.65 -4.14 -9.68
C VAL A 116 -11.84 -2.91 -10.57
N ASP A 117 -10.74 -2.32 -11.05
CA ASP A 117 -10.71 -1.24 -12.03
C ASP A 117 -9.45 -1.35 -12.91
N ASP A 118 -9.28 -0.50 -13.92
CA ASP A 118 -8.15 -0.49 -14.86
C ASP A 118 -6.76 -0.34 -14.22
N LYS A 119 -6.69 0.06 -12.95
CA LYS A 119 -5.42 0.25 -12.23
C LYS A 119 -5.39 -0.42 -10.85
N GLU A 120 -6.49 -1.06 -10.46
CA GLU A 120 -6.66 -1.63 -9.12
C GLU A 120 -6.81 -3.15 -9.21
N ILE A 121 -5.88 -3.85 -8.57
CA ILE A 121 -5.96 -5.29 -8.35
C ILE A 121 -6.20 -5.55 -6.87
N VAL A 122 -7.09 -6.48 -6.56
CA VAL A 122 -7.23 -7.09 -5.24
C VAL A 122 -6.62 -8.49 -5.28
N LYS A 123 -5.60 -8.72 -4.45
CA LYS A 123 -5.04 -10.04 -4.19
C LYS A 123 -5.77 -10.66 -3.01
N VAL A 124 -6.20 -11.90 -3.18
CA VAL A 124 -6.92 -12.67 -2.18
C VAL A 124 -6.12 -13.93 -1.87
N ASP A 125 -5.73 -14.07 -0.61
CA ASP A 125 -4.91 -15.17 -0.12
C ASP A 125 -5.84 -16.18 0.55
N ILE A 126 -5.78 -17.41 0.07
CA ILE A 126 -6.65 -18.50 0.51
C ILE A 126 -5.79 -19.65 1.00
N ASP A 127 -6.07 -20.10 2.21
CA ASP A 127 -5.49 -21.30 2.79
C ASP A 127 -6.34 -22.52 2.39
N ILE A 128 -5.70 -23.51 1.79
CA ILE A 128 -6.39 -24.70 1.27
C ILE A 128 -6.80 -25.63 2.41
N GLU A 129 -5.91 -25.83 3.38
CA GLU A 129 -6.10 -26.76 4.49
C GLU A 129 -7.32 -26.36 5.34
N ASN A 130 -7.39 -25.09 5.74
CA ASN A 130 -8.47 -24.56 6.55
C ASN A 130 -9.68 -24.12 5.72
N LYS A 131 -9.53 -24.11 4.39
CA LYS A 131 -10.51 -23.58 3.44
C LYS A 131 -10.96 -22.17 3.80
N LYS A 132 -10.01 -21.25 3.99
CA LYS A 132 -10.31 -19.92 4.54
C LYS A 132 -9.65 -18.83 3.70
N ILE A 133 -10.37 -17.73 3.48
CA ILE A 133 -9.77 -16.49 3.00
C ILE A 133 -8.97 -15.89 4.17
N GLU A 134 -7.65 -15.90 4.06
CA GLU A 134 -6.75 -15.38 5.09
C GLU A 134 -6.68 -13.85 5.05
N LYS A 135 -6.56 -13.31 3.83
CA LYS A 135 -6.34 -11.89 3.59
C LYS A 135 -6.88 -11.50 2.23
N ALA A 136 -7.36 -10.27 2.12
CA ALA A 136 -7.61 -9.64 0.83
C ALA A 136 -7.01 -8.23 0.87
N GLU A 137 -6.19 -7.90 -0.12
CA GLU A 137 -5.46 -6.62 -0.16
C GLU A 137 -5.46 -5.99 -1.55
N LYS A 138 -5.58 -4.67 -1.59
CA LYS A 138 -5.42 -3.84 -2.77
C LYS A 138 -3.93 -3.68 -3.07
N ILE A 139 -3.59 -3.91 -4.33
CA ILE A 139 -2.26 -3.69 -4.90
C ILE A 139 -2.37 -2.52 -5.87
N GLU A 140 -1.74 -1.41 -5.51
CA GLU A 140 -1.64 -0.23 -6.38
C GLU A 140 -0.51 -0.42 -7.41
N ASN A 141 -0.68 0.14 -8.60
CA ASN A 141 0.28 0.08 -9.71
C ASN A 141 0.53 -1.34 -10.25
N ALA A 142 -0.55 -2.08 -10.52
CA ALA A 142 -0.50 -3.42 -11.14
C ALA A 142 -0.08 -3.43 -12.63
N THR A 143 0.72 -2.45 -13.09
CA THR A 143 1.18 -2.29 -14.48
C THR A 143 1.88 -3.52 -15.07
N GLU A 144 2.32 -4.46 -14.24
CA GLU A 144 2.96 -5.72 -14.66
C GLU A 144 2.00 -6.91 -14.77
N MET A 145 0.77 -6.83 -14.25
CA MET A 145 -0.19 -7.93 -14.30
C MET A 145 -1.05 -7.79 -15.57
N SER A 146 -1.23 -8.89 -16.32
CA SER A 146 -2.20 -8.90 -17.42
C SER A 146 -3.58 -8.65 -16.84
N LEU A 147 -4.09 -7.43 -16.99
CA LEU A 147 -5.40 -7.02 -16.49
C LEU A 147 -6.55 -7.63 -17.32
N SER A 148 -6.24 -8.50 -18.28
CA SER A 148 -7.24 -9.24 -19.03
C SER A 148 -7.91 -10.27 -18.12
N GLN A 149 -9.24 -10.22 -18.04
CA GLN A 149 -10.03 -11.24 -17.37
C GLN A 149 -9.71 -12.65 -17.90
N ILE A 150 -9.69 -13.63 -16.99
CA ILE A 150 -9.70 -15.04 -17.35
C ILE A 150 -11.12 -15.38 -17.82
N GLU A 151 -11.30 -15.54 -19.12
CA GLU A 151 -12.57 -16.00 -19.71
C GLU A 151 -12.45 -17.47 -20.12
N ASN A 152 -11.39 -17.82 -20.85
CA ASN A 152 -11.26 -19.14 -21.47
C ASN A 152 -10.96 -20.28 -20.48
N ASN A 153 -10.14 -19.98 -19.45
CA ASN A 153 -9.67 -20.98 -18.50
C ASN A 153 -10.47 -21.02 -17.19
N LEU A 154 -11.43 -20.09 -16.98
CA LEU A 154 -12.20 -20.01 -15.74
C LEU A 154 -13.06 -21.26 -15.54
N GLY A 155 -13.71 -21.74 -16.61
CA GLY A 155 -14.54 -22.94 -16.59
C GLY A 155 -13.78 -24.26 -16.79
N LYS A 156 -12.44 -24.24 -16.85
CA LYS A 156 -11.65 -25.46 -16.96
C LYS A 156 -11.56 -26.15 -15.61
N ASP A 157 -11.76 -27.46 -15.59
CA ASP A 157 -11.53 -28.29 -14.42
C ASP A 157 -10.01 -28.40 -14.15
N ILE A 158 -9.47 -27.45 -13.37
CA ILE A 158 -8.05 -27.38 -13.04
C ILE A 158 -7.60 -28.62 -12.26
N LYS A 159 -8.47 -29.14 -11.38
CA LYS A 159 -8.24 -30.39 -10.65
C LYS A 159 -8.07 -31.55 -11.63
N GLY A 160 -9.00 -31.72 -12.57
CA GLY A 160 -8.88 -32.71 -13.63
C GLY A 160 -7.64 -32.51 -14.50
N TYR A 161 -7.30 -31.27 -14.83
CA TYR A 161 -6.10 -30.95 -15.61
C TYR A 161 -4.81 -31.34 -14.87
N TYR A 162 -4.74 -31.09 -13.56
CA TYR A 162 -3.65 -31.55 -12.71
C TYR A 162 -3.58 -33.07 -12.66
N GLU A 163 -4.69 -33.74 -12.33
CA GLU A 163 -4.75 -35.21 -12.21
C GLU A 163 -4.30 -35.91 -13.49
N ASN A 164 -4.70 -35.38 -14.65
CA ASN A 164 -4.31 -35.93 -15.95
C ASN A 164 -2.84 -35.70 -16.28
N ASN A 165 -2.20 -34.65 -15.75
CA ASN A 165 -0.81 -34.31 -16.07
C ASN A 165 0.19 -34.67 -14.96
N LYS A 166 -0.27 -35.08 -13.78
CA LYS A 166 0.59 -35.37 -12.62
C LYS A 166 1.66 -36.43 -12.90
N HIS A 167 1.38 -37.38 -13.79
CA HIS A 167 2.33 -38.42 -14.21
C HIS A 167 3.54 -37.88 -14.99
N ARG A 168 3.42 -36.68 -15.57
CA ARG A 168 4.50 -35.99 -16.29
C ARG A 168 5.37 -35.18 -15.35
N LEU A 169 4.79 -34.77 -14.22
CA LEU A 169 5.54 -34.29 -13.08
C LEU A 169 6.26 -35.52 -12.55
N LYS A 170 7.53 -35.39 -12.19
CA LYS A 170 8.32 -36.52 -11.68
C LYS A 170 8.38 -36.43 -10.15
N PRO A 171 7.29 -36.75 -9.42
CA PRO A 171 7.24 -36.61 -7.97
C PRO A 171 8.24 -37.55 -7.28
N GLU A 172 8.58 -38.67 -7.93
CA GLU A 172 9.55 -39.68 -7.45
C GLU A 172 10.97 -39.12 -7.33
N GLU A 173 11.27 -37.99 -8.00
CA GLU A 173 12.51 -37.24 -7.84
C GLU A 173 12.49 -36.32 -6.60
N GLY A 174 11.50 -36.41 -5.71
CA GLY A 174 11.40 -35.58 -4.50
C GLY A 174 10.83 -34.18 -4.72
N LYS A 175 10.10 -33.94 -5.82
CA LYS A 175 9.48 -32.63 -6.11
C LYS A 175 8.19 -32.49 -5.28
N THR A 176 8.27 -31.74 -4.19
CA THR A 176 7.21 -31.63 -3.17
C THR A 176 6.31 -30.41 -3.34
N ILE A 177 6.68 -29.42 -4.16
CA ILE A 177 5.87 -28.21 -4.36
C ILE A 177 5.39 -28.12 -5.79
N LEU A 178 4.07 -28.07 -5.95
CA LEU A 178 3.37 -27.95 -7.21
C LEU A 178 2.86 -26.52 -7.37
N ASN A 179 3.30 -25.86 -8.43
CA ASN A 179 2.89 -24.52 -8.78
C ASN A 179 1.99 -24.58 -10.00
N ILE A 180 0.72 -24.21 -9.86
CA ILE A 180 -0.24 -24.12 -10.96
C ILE A 180 -0.60 -22.65 -11.16
N SER A 181 -0.23 -22.08 -12.29
CA SER A 181 -0.63 -20.73 -12.68
C SER A 181 -1.67 -20.81 -13.78
N VAL A 182 -2.81 -20.16 -13.55
CA VAL A 182 -3.91 -20.04 -14.51
C VAL A 182 -4.05 -18.59 -14.92
N SER A 183 -4.01 -18.34 -16.23
CA SER A 183 -4.28 -17.05 -16.85
C SER A 183 -5.33 -17.21 -17.96
N ASN A 184 -5.65 -16.15 -18.68
CA ASN A 184 -6.57 -16.25 -19.83
C ASN A 184 -5.99 -17.08 -20.99
N THR A 185 -4.66 -17.12 -21.14
CA THR A 185 -3.98 -17.73 -22.29
C THR A 185 -3.49 -19.15 -22.00
N GLU A 186 -3.12 -19.45 -20.76
CA GLU A 186 -2.44 -20.70 -20.43
C GLU A 186 -2.73 -21.22 -19.02
N ILE A 187 -2.53 -22.52 -18.87
CA ILE A 187 -2.45 -23.22 -17.59
C ILE A 187 -1.06 -23.85 -17.52
N ILE A 188 -0.20 -23.31 -16.65
CA ILE A 188 1.16 -23.81 -16.43
C ILE A 188 1.16 -24.63 -15.15
N ILE A 189 1.67 -25.87 -15.23
CA ILE A 189 1.93 -26.71 -14.06
C ILE A 189 3.42 -26.98 -13.98
N ASN A 190 4.05 -26.55 -12.89
CA ASN A 190 5.45 -26.81 -12.60
C ASN A 190 5.60 -27.50 -11.25
N ALA A 191 6.65 -28.29 -11.09
CA ALA A 191 7.01 -28.92 -9.83
C ALA A 191 8.44 -28.53 -9.46
N SER A 192 8.67 -28.17 -8.19
CA SER A 192 9.98 -27.86 -7.65
C SER A 192 10.29 -28.70 -6.42
N GLN A 193 11.58 -28.90 -6.15
CA GLN A 193 12.07 -29.34 -4.84
C GLN A 193 12.06 -28.13 -3.90
N SER A 194 11.63 -28.35 -2.65
CA SER A 194 11.72 -27.36 -1.58
C SER A 194 13.18 -27.10 -1.18
#